data_AF-A0A8J2BTT2-F1
#
_entry.id   AF-A0A8J2BTT2-F1
#
_cell.length_a   1.000
_cell.length_b   1.000
_cell.length_c   1.000
_cell.angle_alpha   90.00
_cell.angle_beta   90.00
_cell.angle_gamma   90.00
#
_symmetry.space_group_name_H-M   'P 1'
#
loop_
_entity.id
_entity.type
_entity.pdbx_description
1 polymer ?
#
loop_
_entity_poly.entity_id
_entity_poly.type
_entity_poly.pdbx_seq_one_letter_code
_entity_poly.pdbx_strand_id
1 'polypeptide(L)' 'MDPFCLVTRCLAGAVGIDTNEDHLALAKTDPSGNLVKIGGIRSNLHGKNKEEATAIFARGCKKIGRALRTNRARGL' A
#
# COMPACT_ATOMS: atom_id res chain seq x y z
N MET A 1 -15.34 -29.92 25.48
CA MET A 1 -15.13 -28.52 25.08
C MET A 1 -14.33 -28.57 23.80
N ASP A 2 -14.99 -28.37 22.67
CA ASP A 2 -14.33 -28.44 21.37
C ASP A 2 -13.58 -27.12 21.11
N PRO A 3 -12.37 -27.16 20.53
CA PRO A 3 -11.64 -25.95 20.19
C PRO A 3 -12.39 -25.18 19.11
N PHE A 4 -12.67 -23.89 19.36
CA PHE A 4 -13.21 -23.01 18.34
C PHE A 4 -12.05 -22.37 17.56
N CYS A 5 -12.19 -22.31 16.23
CA CYS A 5 -11.22 -21.63 15.36
C CYS A 5 -11.54 -20.13 15.32
N LEU A 6 -10.69 -19.31 15.95
CA LEU A 6 -10.79 -17.86 15.88
C LEU A 6 -10.22 -17.37 14.53
N VAL A 7 -11.10 -16.95 13.62
CA VAL A 7 -10.70 -16.31 12.36
C VAL A 7 -10.85 -14.80 12.50
N THR A 8 -9.75 -14.08 12.66
CA THR A 8 -9.77 -12.61 12.61
C THR A 8 -9.57 -12.13 11.17
N ARG A 9 -10.24 -11.04 10.79
CA ARG A 9 -10.01 -10.35 9.51
C ARG A 9 -9.66 -8.90 9.81
N CYS A 10 -8.55 -8.40 9.28
CA CYS A 10 -8.31 -6.95 9.24
C CYS A 10 -9.39 -6.30 8.39
N LEU A 11 -10.35 -5.63 9.02
CA LEU A 11 -11.17 -4.63 8.36
C LEU A 11 -10.24 -3.52 7.89
N ALA A 12 -10.23 -3.24 6.59
CA ALA A 12 -9.47 -2.11 6.07
C ALA A 12 -10.24 -0.84 6.41
N GLY A 13 -9.57 0.12 7.05
CA GLY A 13 -10.04 1.50 7.11
C GLY A 13 -9.74 2.20 5.78
N ALA A 14 -9.04 3.33 5.85
CA ALA A 14 -8.64 4.10 4.68
C ALA A 14 -7.27 3.69 4.14
N VAL A 15 -7.04 4.02 2.87
CA VAL A 15 -5.71 3.99 2.25
C VAL A 15 -5.41 5.40 1.75
N GLY A 16 -4.37 6.02 2.31
CA GLY A 16 -3.81 7.29 1.85
C GLY A 16 -2.66 7.04 0.88
N ILE A 17 -2.62 7.81 -0.21
CA ILE A 17 -1.52 7.80 -1.17
C ILE A 17 -1.01 9.23 -1.25
N ASP A 18 0.30 9.39 -1.05
CA ASP A 18 1.01 10.65 -1.28
C ASP A 18 1.92 10.50 -2.50
N THR A 19 1.88 11.48 -3.39
CA THR A 19 2.53 11.45 -4.69
C THR A 19 3.39 12.68 -4.85
N ASN A 20 4.70 12.52 -4.95
CA ASN A 20 5.62 13.61 -5.26
C ASN A 20 6.73 13.13 -6.20
N GLU A 21 7.60 14.05 -6.62
CA GLU A 21 8.65 13.77 -7.60
C GLU A 21 9.67 12.73 -7.11
N ASP A 22 9.87 12.62 -5.79
CA ASP A 22 10.88 11.78 -5.16
C ASP A 22 10.34 10.43 -4.68
N HIS A 23 9.04 10.33 -4.42
CA HIS A 23 8.41 9.11 -3.93
C HIS A 23 6.89 9.03 -4.13
N LEU A 24 6.44 7.78 -4.12
CA LEU A 24 5.05 7.38 -3.98
C LEU A 24 4.87 6.72 -2.61
N ALA A 25 4.29 7.43 -1.66
CA ALA A 25 4.05 6.97 -0.30
C ALA A 25 2.64 6.38 -0.12
N LEU A 26 2.52 5.48 0.83
CA LEU A 26 1.31 4.71 1.16
C LEU A 26 1.13 4.70 2.67
N ALA A 27 -0.07 5.06 3.12
CA ALA A 27 -0.53 4.87 4.49
C ALA A 27 -1.82 4.03 4.47
N LYS A 28 -1.96 3.11 5.43
CA LYS A 28 -3.18 2.34 5.64
C LYS A 28 -3.62 2.51 7.09
N THR A 29 -4.92 2.73 7.29
CA THR A 29 -5.52 2.79 8.62
C THR A 29 -6.45 1.61 8.89
N ASP A 30 -6.74 1.38 10.17
CA ASP A 30 -7.89 0.60 10.62
C ASP A 30 -9.18 1.45 10.52
N PRO A 31 -10.38 0.87 10.75
CA PRO A 31 -11.64 1.62 10.72
C PRO A 31 -11.76 2.75 11.75
N SER A 32 -10.95 2.72 12.80
CA SER A 32 -10.88 3.78 13.83
C SER A 32 -9.94 4.92 13.42
N GLY A 33 -9.28 4.82 12.26
CA GLY A 33 -8.35 5.82 11.76
C GLY A 33 -6.91 5.64 12.26
N ASN A 34 -6.61 4.58 13.02
CA ASN A 34 -5.25 4.33 13.50
C ASN A 34 -4.38 3.82 12.36
N LEU A 35 -3.14 4.31 12.27
CA LEU A 35 -2.17 3.87 11.27
C LEU A 35 -1.75 2.42 11.53
N VAL A 36 -2.02 1.52 10.58
CA VAL A 36 -1.66 0.10 10.67
C VAL A 36 -0.51 -0.28 9.74
N LYS A 37 -0.25 0.51 8.69
CA LYS A 37 0.85 0.23 7.77
C LYS A 37 1.29 1.51 7.05
N ILE A 38 2.60 1.66 6.93
CA ILE A 38 3.24 2.62 6.04
C ILE A 38 4.12 1.89 5.04
N GLY A 39 4.30 2.50 3.87
CA GLY A 39 5.22 2.02 2.87
C GLY A 39 5.38 3.05 1.76
N GLY A 40 6.24 2.76 0.81
CA GLY A 40 6.41 3.64 -0.33
C GLY A 40 7.47 3.12 -1.27
N ILE A 41 7.54 3.78 -2.42
CA ILE A 41 8.53 3.49 -3.47
C ILE A 41 9.17 4.82 -3.82
N ARG A 42 10.49 4.89 -3.74
CA ARG A 42 11.23 6.04 -4.26
C ARG A 42 11.03 6.10 -5.78
N SER A 43 10.65 7.26 -6.28
CA SER A 43 10.60 7.59 -7.69
C SER A 43 11.66 8.66 -7.93
N ASN A 44 12.65 8.41 -8.79
CA ASN A 44 13.56 9.47 -9.19
C ASN A 44 13.04 10.07 -10.49
N LEU A 45 12.11 11.02 -10.40
CA LEU A 45 11.51 11.68 -11.56
C LEU A 45 12.33 12.88 -12.05
N HIS A 46 13.33 13.31 -11.28
CA HIS A 46 14.14 14.47 -11.64
C HIS A 46 14.89 14.25 -12.96
N GLY A 47 14.79 15.22 -13.87
CA GLY A 47 15.39 15.16 -15.21
C GLY A 47 14.74 14.15 -16.16
N LYS A 48 13.60 13.56 -15.80
CA LYS A 48 12.84 12.64 -16.65
C LYS A 48 11.82 13.37 -17.51
N ASN A 49 11.66 12.92 -18.75
CA ASN A 49 10.57 13.42 -19.59
C ASN A 49 9.22 12.83 -19.14
N LYS A 50 8.14 13.31 -19.74
CA LYS A 50 6.77 12.95 -19.35
C LYS A 50 6.49 11.45 -19.54
N GLU A 51 6.96 10.85 -20.61
CA GLU A 51 6.79 9.43 -20.91
C GLU A 51 7.52 8.56 -19.88
N GLU A 52 8.79 8.89 -19.59
CA GLU A 52 9.60 8.21 -18.59
C GLU A 52 8.99 8.32 -17.19
N ALA A 53 8.56 9.52 -16.81
CA ALA A 53 7.94 9.78 -15.51
C ALA A 53 6.64 8.97 -15.35
N THR A 54 5.79 8.99 -16.38
CA THR A 54 4.55 8.21 -16.41
C THR A 54 4.83 6.71 -16.27
N ALA A 55 5.85 6.20 -16.96
CA ALA A 55 6.22 4.79 -16.86
C ALA A 55 6.74 4.40 -15.47
N ILE A 56 7.56 5.26 -14.84
CA ILE A 56 8.04 5.04 -13.46
C ILE A 56 6.86 5.03 -12.49
N PHE A 57 5.96 6.01 -12.62
CA PHE A 57 4.80 6.15 -11.74
C PHE A 57 3.83 4.97 -11.87
N ALA A 58 3.51 4.55 -13.10
CA ALA A 58 2.66 3.40 -13.36
C ALA A 58 3.23 2.10 -12.76
N ARG A 59 4.56 1.90 -12.82
CA ARG A 59 5.23 0.77 -12.16
C ARG A 59 5.12 0.85 -10.63
N GLY A 60 5.25 2.05 -10.06
CA GLY A 60 5.05 2.31 -8.64
C GLY A 60 3.64 1.93 -8.18
N CYS A 61 2.61 2.43 -8.86
CA CYS A 61 1.21 2.11 -8.59
C CYS A 61 0.94 0.59 -8.65
N LYS A 62 1.49 -0.10 -9.66
CA LYS A 62 1.35 -1.56 -9.80
C LYS A 62 1.96 -2.31 -8.62
N LYS A 63 3.12 -1.88 -8.13
CA LYS A 63 3.79 -2.48 -6.95
C LYS A 63 2.98 -2.24 -5.67
N ILE A 64 2.46 -1.04 -5.45
CA ILE A 64 1.57 -0.73 -4.31
C ILE A 64 0.30 -1.59 -4.36
N GLY A 65 -0.37 -1.66 -5.51
CA GLY A 65 -1.55 -2.50 -5.67
C GLY A 65 -1.29 -3.99 -5.45
N ARG A 66 -0.07 -4.48 -5.70
CA ARG A 66 0.34 -5.84 -5.31
C ARG A 66 0.51 -5.95 -3.79
N ALA A 67 1.23 -5.03 -3.17
CA ALA A 67 1.48 -5.02 -1.72
C ALA A 67 0.17 -4.96 -0.90
N LEU A 68 -0.85 -4.26 -1.40
CA LEU A 68 -2.18 -4.19 -0.77
C LEU A 68 -2.94 -5.53 -0.87
N ARG A 69 -2.80 -6.28 -1.97
CA ARG A 69 -3.47 -7.57 -2.18
C ARG A 69 -2.88 -8.72 -1.37
N THR A 70 -1.57 -8.74 -1.16
CA THR A 70 -0.88 -9.85 -0.49
C THR A 70 -1.19 -9.98 1.01
N ASN A 71 -1.81 -8.97 1.65
CA ASN A 71 -2.18 -9.04 3.08
C ASN A 71 -3.53 -9.72 3.34
N ARG A 72 -4.21 -10.29 2.33
CA ARG A 72 -5.46 -11.06 2.54
C ARG A 72 -5.24 -12.50 3.04
N ALA A 73 -4.00 -12.97 3.19
CA ALA A 73 -3.71 -14.39 3.44
C ALA A 73 -2.53 -14.66 4.38
N ARG A 74 -2.39 -13.90 5.47
CA ARG A 74 -1.51 -14.27 6.59
C ARG A 74 -2.23 -14.03 7.92
N GLY A 75 -3.27 -14.81 8.14
CA GLY A 75 -3.71 -15.17 9.49
C GLY A 75 -3.18 -16.57 9.75
N LEU A 76 -2.11 -16.65 10.53
CA LEU A 76 -1.83 -17.79 11.41
C LEU A 76 -2.33 -17.37 12.79
#